data_AF-A0A024SES6-F1
#
_entry.id   AF-A0A024SES6-F1
#
_cell.length_a   1.000
_cell.length_b   1.000
_cell.length_c   1.000
_cell.angle_alpha   90.00
_cell.angle_beta   90.00
_cell.angle_gamma   90.00
#
_symmetry.space_group_name_H-M   'P 1'
#
loop_
_entity.id
_entity.type
_entity.pdbx_description
1 polymer ?
#
loop_
_entity_poly.entity_id
_entity_poly.type
_entity_poly.pdbx_seq_one_letter_code
_entity_poly.pdbx_strand_id
1 'polypeptide(L)'
;MFAPLFLVLLLVLGRMAFAEPTVGAALLGWPPARPFNYYTERLAPCGSPLGAGERVELPTKNAHVAFFAERDVGLNLAISYSQDPTSQDDFETLKYALPPGHINLVSGITCVILGSPISGAVHGRNATLQFKYLSNYDSPEEYRYRYSCADVTFSDTADSYNGDICRNKTRPVAYDRLYGPFLGPEDEEHDEETTPPPPDRGNYVEVEVERPPFPGWAIALIAVGASFFCSIVYLVIYRVCIVPWKKRKPVQTTGRWVPPPV
;
A
#
# COMPACT_ATOMS: atom_id res chain seq x y z
N MET A 1 -34.50 16.10 -23.29
CA MET A 1 -34.64 15.05 -22.26
C MET A 1 -33.31 14.35 -21.93
N PHE A 2 -32.13 14.91 -22.31
CA PHE A 2 -30.81 14.29 -22.07
C PHE A 2 -30.08 14.75 -20.80
N ALA A 3 -30.60 15.75 -20.09
CA ALA A 3 -30.00 16.30 -18.86
C ALA A 3 -29.86 15.30 -17.69
N PRO A 4 -30.81 14.38 -17.40
CA PRO A 4 -30.64 13.47 -16.27
C PRO A 4 -29.56 12.41 -16.52
N LEU A 5 -29.30 12.05 -17.78
CA LEU A 5 -28.34 11.01 -18.14
C LEU A 5 -26.89 11.49 -17.94
N PHE A 6 -26.63 12.77 -18.21
CA PHE A 6 -25.31 13.37 -18.03
C PHE A 6 -24.95 13.56 -16.55
N LEU A 7 -25.93 13.88 -15.70
CA LEU A 7 -25.74 14.01 -14.26
C LEU A 7 -25.47 12.66 -13.59
N VAL A 8 -26.17 11.60 -14.04
CA VAL A 8 -25.88 10.22 -13.60
C VAL A 8 -24.48 9.78 -14.07
N LEU A 9 -24.09 10.08 -15.31
CA LEU A 9 -22.74 9.77 -15.82
C LEU A 9 -21.63 10.48 -15.01
N LEU A 10 -21.81 11.76 -14.68
CA LEU A 10 -20.86 12.51 -13.85
C LEU A 10 -20.75 11.97 -12.42
N LEU A 11 -21.87 11.55 -11.82
CA LEU A 11 -21.86 10.90 -10.49
C LEU A 11 -21.17 9.53 -10.52
N VAL A 12 -21.31 8.77 -11.61
CA VAL A 12 -20.61 7.50 -11.81
C VAL A 12 -19.11 7.73 -12.04
N LEU A 13 -18.72 8.71 -12.86
CA LEU A 13 -17.32 9.05 -13.10
C LEU A 13 -16.63 9.61 -11.85
N GLY A 14 -17.33 10.41 -11.03
CA GLY A 14 -16.79 10.93 -9.76
C GLY A 14 -16.47 9.84 -8.73
N ARG A 15 -17.15 8.69 -8.79
CA ARG A 15 -16.88 7.54 -7.91
C ARG A 15 -15.61 6.77 -8.30
N MET A 16 -15.16 6.87 -9.55
CA MET A 16 -13.98 6.14 -10.05
C MET A 16 -12.65 6.87 -9.79
N ALA A 17 -12.70 8.16 -9.41
CA ALA A 17 -11.50 8.99 -9.25
C ALA A 17 -10.78 8.85 -7.89
N PHE A 18 -11.36 8.12 -6.93
CA PHE A 18 -10.81 7.90 -5.58
C PHE A 18 -10.80 6.41 -5.20
N ALA A 19 -10.33 5.55 -6.10
CA ALA A 19 -9.93 4.22 -5.70
C ALA A 19 -8.53 4.33 -5.05
N GLU A 20 -8.46 4.34 -3.72
CA GLU A 20 -7.19 4.17 -3.03
C GLU A 20 -6.62 2.77 -3.38
N PRO A 21 -5.30 2.64 -3.62
CA PRO A 21 -4.71 1.32 -3.83
C PRO A 21 -5.02 0.46 -2.61
N THR A 22 -5.51 -0.75 -2.86
CA THR A 22 -5.93 -1.66 -1.78
C THR A 22 -4.74 -2.24 -1.02
N VAL A 23 -3.54 -2.16 -1.60
CA VAL A 23 -2.27 -2.65 -1.05
C VAL A 23 -1.12 -1.74 -1.52
N GLY A 24 -0.10 -1.56 -0.68
CA GLY A 24 1.17 -0.94 -1.07
C GLY A 24 2.13 -1.94 -1.73
N ALA A 25 3.41 -1.58 -1.84
CA ALA A 25 4.43 -2.45 -2.41
C ALA A 25 4.54 -3.83 -1.74
N ALA A 26 4.33 -3.89 -0.42
CA ALA A 26 4.23 -5.13 0.33
C ALA A 26 3.46 -4.96 1.65
N LEU A 27 2.92 -6.04 2.20
CA LEU A 27 2.22 -6.05 3.48
C LEU A 27 2.23 -7.44 4.14
N LEU A 28 1.88 -7.50 5.43
CA LEU A 28 1.65 -8.75 6.14
C LEU A 28 0.34 -9.40 5.68
N GLY A 29 0.45 -10.61 5.13
CA GLY A 29 -0.69 -11.38 4.64
C GLY A 29 -1.34 -12.26 5.70
N TRP A 30 -0.52 -12.89 6.53
CA TRP A 30 -0.95 -13.64 7.70
C TRP A 30 0.14 -13.53 8.78
N PRO A 31 -0.16 -13.21 10.04
CA PRO A 31 -1.46 -12.80 10.54
C PRO A 31 -1.94 -11.53 9.82
N PRO A 32 -3.26 -11.24 9.82
CA PRO A 32 -3.79 -10.12 9.08
C PRO A 32 -3.14 -8.82 9.56
N ALA A 33 -2.66 -8.02 8.60
CA ALA A 33 -2.14 -6.70 8.89
C ALA A 33 -3.25 -5.79 9.46
N ARG A 34 -2.84 -4.78 10.23
CA ARG A 34 -3.66 -3.60 10.49
C ARG A 34 -4.08 -2.96 9.16
N PRO A 35 -5.21 -2.23 9.12
CA PRO A 35 -5.69 -1.61 7.90
C PRO A 35 -4.62 -0.79 7.20
N PHE A 36 -4.41 -1.11 5.92
CA PHE A 36 -3.49 -0.42 5.05
C PHE A 36 -4.00 1.01 4.78
N ASN A 37 -3.07 1.96 4.71
CA ASN A 37 -3.34 3.29 4.22
C ASN A 37 -2.08 3.88 3.56
N TYR A 38 -2.25 4.32 2.32
CA TYR A 38 -1.15 4.83 1.49
C TYR A 38 -0.41 6.03 2.09
N TYR A 39 -1.09 6.89 2.84
CA TYR A 39 -0.45 8.07 3.44
C TYR A 39 0.29 7.73 4.73
N THR A 40 -0.22 6.77 5.50
CA THR A 40 0.38 6.40 6.77
C THR A 40 1.39 5.27 6.66
N GLU A 41 1.48 4.50 5.57
CA GLU A 41 2.41 3.36 5.46
C GLU A 41 3.89 3.72 5.69
N ARG A 42 4.25 4.98 5.50
CA ARG A 42 5.61 5.53 5.73
C ARG A 42 5.84 6.00 7.17
N LEU A 43 4.80 6.03 7.99
CA LEU A 43 4.84 6.47 9.37
C LEU A 43 5.13 5.28 10.28
N ALA A 44 6.26 5.36 10.98
CA ALA A 44 6.61 4.40 12.01
C ALA A 44 5.60 4.46 13.19
N PRO A 45 5.40 3.36 13.93
CA PRO A 45 6.02 2.05 13.69
C PRO A 45 5.20 1.13 12.78
N CYS A 46 3.91 1.39 12.57
CA CYS A 46 3.00 0.38 12.03
C CYS A 46 2.37 0.70 10.67
N GLY A 47 2.60 1.90 10.15
CA GLY A 47 2.12 2.24 8.80
C GLY A 47 0.60 2.37 8.68
N SER A 48 -0.13 2.40 9.79
CA SER A 48 -1.60 2.35 9.84
C SER A 48 -2.13 3.54 10.64
N PRO A 49 -3.32 4.09 10.31
CA PRO A 49 -3.95 5.14 11.11
C PRO A 49 -4.52 4.61 12.44
N LEU A 50 -4.53 3.28 12.65
CA LEU A 50 -5.08 2.64 13.83
C LEU A 50 -3.96 2.08 14.74
N GLY A 51 -4.21 2.17 16.05
CA GLY A 51 -3.43 1.46 17.08
C GLY A 51 -3.66 -0.05 17.05
N ALA A 52 -3.23 -0.74 18.11
CA ALA A 52 -3.44 -2.18 18.24
C ALA A 52 -4.91 -2.58 18.13
N GLY A 53 -5.19 -3.55 17.27
CA GLY A 53 -6.54 -4.03 16.96
C GLY A 53 -6.87 -5.39 17.57
N GLU A 54 -7.76 -6.11 16.88
CA GLU A 54 -8.09 -7.50 17.19
C GLU A 54 -6.87 -8.41 16.97
N ARG A 55 -6.58 -9.26 17.96
CA ARG A 55 -5.40 -10.13 17.98
C ARG A 55 -5.76 -11.52 17.50
N VAL A 56 -4.95 -12.05 16.58
CA VAL A 56 -5.09 -13.43 16.10
C VAL A 56 -4.17 -14.35 16.89
N GLU A 57 -4.63 -15.57 17.17
CA GLU A 57 -3.79 -16.56 17.83
C GLU A 57 -2.64 -17.03 16.93
N LEU A 58 -1.43 -17.00 17.48
CA LEU A 58 -0.20 -17.45 16.84
C LEU A 58 0.40 -18.59 17.69
N PRO A 59 0.81 -19.73 17.12
CA PRO A 59 1.43 -20.77 17.92
C PRO A 59 2.74 -20.27 18.55
N THR A 60 3.03 -20.72 19.77
CA THR A 60 4.32 -20.43 20.44
C THR A 60 5.52 -21.06 19.72
N LYS A 61 5.29 -22.06 18.88
CA LYS A 61 6.33 -22.80 18.13
C LYS A 61 5.96 -22.91 16.66
N ASN A 62 6.98 -22.80 15.80
CA ASN A 62 6.84 -22.99 14.34
C ASN A 62 5.75 -22.12 13.71
N ALA A 63 5.58 -20.89 14.18
CA ALA A 63 4.56 -19.99 13.68
C ALA A 63 4.84 -19.59 12.23
N HIS A 64 3.83 -19.69 11.36
CA HIS A 64 3.94 -19.22 9.99
C HIS A 64 3.58 -17.73 9.90
N VAL A 65 4.33 -16.96 9.13
CA VAL A 65 4.00 -15.58 8.77
C VAL A 65 4.07 -15.47 7.25
N ALA A 66 3.00 -14.98 6.65
CA ALA A 66 2.90 -14.73 5.23
C ALA A 66 3.03 -13.25 4.92
N PHE A 67 3.67 -12.95 3.81
CA PHE A 67 3.85 -11.61 3.26
C PHE A 67 3.30 -11.60 1.83
N PHE A 68 2.64 -10.52 1.47
CA PHE A 68 2.27 -10.21 0.09
C PHE A 68 3.18 -9.10 -0.41
N ALA A 69 3.78 -9.27 -1.58
CA ALA A 69 4.57 -8.24 -2.22
C ALA A 69 4.18 -8.11 -3.69
N GLU A 70 3.99 -6.89 -4.19
CA GLU A 70 3.75 -6.65 -5.62
C GLU A 70 5.07 -6.75 -6.40
N ARG A 71 6.18 -6.39 -5.76
CA ARG A 71 7.53 -6.37 -6.33
C ARG A 71 8.55 -6.83 -5.29
N ASP A 72 9.77 -7.05 -5.76
CA ASP A 72 10.90 -7.44 -4.93
C ASP A 72 11.23 -6.34 -3.89
N VAL A 73 11.08 -6.65 -2.61
CA VAL A 73 11.40 -5.74 -1.48
C VAL A 73 12.19 -6.43 -0.37
N GLY A 74 12.97 -5.69 0.40
CA GLY A 74 13.72 -6.24 1.53
C GLY A 74 12.83 -6.62 2.72
N LEU A 75 13.07 -7.79 3.33
CA LEU A 75 12.36 -8.26 4.52
C LEU A 75 13.09 -7.90 5.82
N ASN A 76 12.48 -7.05 6.65
CA ASN A 76 12.89 -6.88 8.05
C ASN A 76 11.68 -7.11 8.97
N LEU A 77 11.74 -8.19 9.75
CA LEU A 77 10.70 -8.57 10.70
C LEU A 77 11.17 -8.31 12.13
N ALA A 78 10.37 -7.56 12.87
CA ALA A 78 10.58 -7.27 14.28
C ALA A 78 9.33 -7.61 15.09
N ILE A 79 9.48 -7.72 16.40
CA ILE A 79 8.41 -8.05 17.34
C ILE A 79 8.41 -7.09 18.52
N SER A 80 7.24 -6.66 18.95
CA SER A 80 7.03 -5.96 20.21
C SER A 80 6.14 -6.79 21.11
N TYR A 81 6.42 -6.81 22.41
CA TYR A 81 5.53 -7.37 23.43
C TYR A 81 4.70 -6.30 24.15
N SER A 82 4.77 -5.05 23.69
CA SER A 82 3.91 -3.98 24.18
C SER A 82 2.45 -4.23 23.76
N GLN A 83 1.51 -3.79 24.61
CA GLN A 83 0.09 -3.91 24.31
C GLN A 83 -0.31 -3.02 23.12
N ASP A 84 0.34 -1.87 22.95
CA ASP A 84 0.17 -0.96 21.83
C ASP A 84 1.51 -0.23 21.58
N PRO A 85 2.38 -0.77 20.72
CA PRO A 85 3.67 -0.14 20.44
C PRO A 85 3.47 1.16 19.65
N THR A 86 4.09 2.24 20.12
CA THR A 86 3.94 3.60 19.57
C THR A 86 5.25 4.14 18.99
N SER A 87 6.37 3.48 19.26
CA SER A 87 7.70 3.87 18.79
C SER A 87 8.43 2.70 18.12
N GLN A 88 9.47 3.01 17.33
CA GLN A 88 10.31 1.99 16.71
C GLN A 88 11.15 1.23 17.76
N ASP A 89 11.44 1.87 18.89
CA ASP A 89 12.25 1.31 19.98
C ASP A 89 11.47 0.25 20.80
N ASP A 90 10.14 0.21 20.64
CA ASP A 90 9.29 -0.84 21.23
C ASP A 90 9.51 -2.21 20.56
N PHE A 91 10.25 -2.26 19.45
CA PHE A 91 10.43 -3.45 18.62
C PHE A 91 11.84 -4.03 18.72
N GLU A 92 11.88 -5.32 19.01
CA GLU A 92 13.07 -6.14 18.93
C GLU A 92 13.12 -6.83 17.57
N THR A 93 14.25 -6.69 16.90
CA THR A 93 14.48 -7.31 15.59
C THR A 93 14.56 -8.83 15.75
N LEU A 94 13.71 -9.57 15.05
CA LEU A 94 13.81 -11.04 15.04
C LEU A 94 15.05 -11.45 14.22
N LYS A 95 15.63 -12.63 14.50
CA LYS A 95 16.76 -13.18 13.71
C LYS A 95 16.47 -13.36 12.21
N TYR A 96 15.23 -13.10 11.78
CA TYR A 96 14.78 -13.01 10.38
C TYR A 96 14.96 -11.62 9.77
N ALA A 97 15.59 -10.68 10.48
CA ALA A 97 16.08 -9.46 9.89
C ALA A 97 17.35 -9.76 9.11
N LEU A 98 17.12 -10.07 7.86
CA LEU A 98 18.19 -10.17 6.90
C LEU A 98 18.51 -8.74 6.50
N PRO A 99 19.80 -8.39 6.36
CA PRO A 99 20.18 -7.05 5.93
C PRO A 99 19.43 -6.69 4.64
N PRO A 100 19.08 -5.41 4.44
CA PRO A 100 18.54 -4.95 3.16
C PRO A 100 19.47 -5.40 2.04
N GLY A 101 19.01 -6.34 1.20
CA GLY A 101 19.78 -6.86 0.07
C GLY A 101 19.84 -8.40 -0.08
N HIS A 102 19.56 -9.20 0.96
CA HIS A 102 19.81 -10.65 0.87
C HIS A 102 18.57 -11.54 0.74
N ILE A 103 17.39 -11.10 1.19
CA ILE A 103 16.12 -11.76 0.85
C ILE A 103 15.15 -10.71 0.31
N ASN A 104 15.02 -10.74 -1.02
CA ASN A 104 13.94 -10.06 -1.70
C ASN A 104 12.68 -10.91 -1.50
N LEU A 105 11.66 -10.34 -0.85
CA LEU A 105 10.29 -10.84 -0.96
C LEU A 105 9.96 -10.84 -2.44
N VAL A 106 9.94 -12.01 -3.05
CA VAL A 106 9.60 -12.12 -4.47
C VAL A 106 8.15 -11.67 -4.64
N SER A 107 7.86 -10.96 -5.73
CA SER A 107 6.48 -10.66 -6.12
C SER A 107 5.57 -11.89 -5.95
N GLY A 108 4.48 -11.71 -5.21
CA GLY A 108 3.54 -12.77 -4.82
C GLY A 108 3.46 -12.98 -3.31
N ILE A 109 3.34 -14.25 -2.92
CA ILE A 109 3.21 -14.67 -1.52
C ILE A 109 4.53 -15.29 -1.07
N THR A 110 5.10 -14.77 0.01
CA THR A 110 6.24 -15.40 0.69
C THR A 110 5.84 -15.82 2.09
N CYS A 111 6.23 -17.03 2.51
CA CYS A 111 5.96 -17.54 3.84
C CYS A 111 7.26 -17.83 4.59
N VAL A 112 7.32 -17.36 5.83
CA VAL A 112 8.45 -17.55 6.75
C VAL A 112 7.95 -18.31 7.97
N ILE A 113 8.78 -19.23 8.47
CA ILE A 113 8.55 -19.91 9.74
C ILE A 113 9.35 -19.19 10.81
N LEU A 114 8.67 -18.66 11.82
CA LEU A 114 9.32 -18.14 13.02
C LEU A 114 9.88 -19.31 13.82
N GLY A 115 11.15 -19.20 14.19
CA GLY A 115 11.96 -20.28 14.73
C GLY A 115 11.39 -20.85 16.03
N SER A 116 11.90 -22.01 16.41
CA SER A 116 11.48 -22.71 17.63
C SER A 116 12.65 -22.76 18.62
N PRO A 117 12.56 -22.11 19.79
CA PRO A 117 11.48 -21.24 20.28
C PRO A 117 11.57 -19.81 19.73
N ILE A 118 10.41 -19.14 19.61
CA ILE A 118 10.35 -17.69 19.40
C ILE A 118 10.72 -17.06 20.76
N SER A 119 11.80 -16.27 20.80
CA SER A 119 12.22 -15.58 22.03
C SER A 119 11.02 -14.83 22.62
N GLY A 120 10.76 -14.92 23.93
CA GLY A 120 9.67 -14.18 24.58
C GLY A 120 8.23 -14.63 24.27
N ALA A 121 8.01 -15.57 23.35
CA ALA A 121 6.68 -16.13 23.08
C ALA A 121 6.25 -17.06 24.23
N VAL A 122 5.17 -16.68 24.91
CA VAL A 122 4.57 -17.44 26.02
C VAL A 122 3.07 -17.50 25.78
N HIS A 123 2.43 -18.62 26.09
CA HIS A 123 0.98 -18.77 26.00
C HIS A 123 0.23 -17.60 26.65
N GLY A 124 -0.76 -17.05 25.94
CA GLY A 124 -1.57 -15.90 26.34
C GLY A 124 -0.87 -14.54 26.20
N ARG A 125 0.41 -14.49 25.79
CA ARG A 125 1.14 -13.22 25.68
C ARG A 125 0.80 -12.51 24.38
N ASN A 126 0.42 -11.24 24.51
CA ASN A 126 0.21 -10.35 23.39
C ASN A 126 1.53 -9.91 22.77
N ALA A 127 1.55 -9.80 21.44
CA ALA A 127 2.66 -9.25 20.69
C ALA A 127 2.19 -8.56 19.41
N THR A 128 3.01 -7.67 18.87
CA THR A 128 2.79 -7.04 17.57
C THR A 128 3.98 -7.37 16.69
N LEU A 129 3.72 -8.00 15.54
CA LEU A 129 4.72 -8.22 14.51
C LEU A 129 4.81 -6.97 13.64
N GLN A 130 6.02 -6.48 13.40
CA GLN A 130 6.28 -5.38 12.49
C GLN A 130 7.06 -5.88 11.29
N PHE A 131 6.51 -5.65 10.11
CA PHE A 131 7.19 -5.77 8.84
C PHE A 131 7.64 -4.38 8.39
N LYS A 132 8.95 -4.15 8.44
CA LYS A 132 9.63 -2.97 7.92
C LYS A 132 10.30 -3.33 6.61
N TYR A 133 10.05 -2.57 5.55
CA TYR A 133 10.68 -2.81 4.25
C TYR A 133 11.08 -1.52 3.57
N LEU A 134 12.10 -1.62 2.73
CA LEU A 134 12.57 -0.53 1.90
C LEU A 134 11.99 -0.70 0.50
N SER A 135 11.34 0.32 -0.04
CA SER A 135 10.72 0.28 -1.36
C SER A 135 10.78 1.62 -2.07
N ASN A 136 10.91 1.57 -3.39
CA ASN A 136 10.86 2.70 -4.32
C ASN A 136 9.53 2.72 -5.11
N TYR A 137 8.44 2.25 -4.47
CA TYR A 137 7.13 2.11 -5.11
C TYR A 137 6.61 3.40 -5.74
N ASP A 138 6.77 4.53 -5.04
CA ASP A 138 6.26 5.84 -5.47
C ASP A 138 7.16 6.53 -6.50
N SER A 139 8.46 6.24 -6.48
CA SER A 139 9.45 6.88 -7.34
C SER A 139 10.62 5.93 -7.58
N PRO A 140 11.02 5.69 -8.85
CA PRO A 140 12.05 4.70 -9.18
C PRO A 140 13.43 5.00 -8.57
N GLU A 141 13.71 6.27 -8.27
CA GLU A 141 15.02 6.73 -7.79
C GLU A 141 15.09 6.87 -6.25
N GLU A 142 13.94 6.79 -5.55
CA GLU A 142 13.88 7.05 -4.11
C GLU A 142 13.38 5.85 -3.31
N TYR A 143 14.29 5.25 -2.54
CA TYR A 143 13.94 4.21 -1.59
C TYR A 143 13.49 4.81 -0.26
N ARG A 144 12.29 4.45 0.20
CA ARG A 144 11.73 4.89 1.48
C ARG A 144 11.28 3.70 2.31
N TYR A 145 11.42 3.80 3.63
CA TYR A 145 10.92 2.80 4.55
C TYR A 145 9.39 2.84 4.63
N ARG A 146 8.81 1.65 4.70
CA ARG A 146 7.39 1.40 4.90
C ARG A 146 7.19 0.34 5.97
N TYR A 147 6.01 0.39 6.56
CA TYR A 147 5.68 -0.35 7.77
C TYR A 147 4.33 -1.01 7.63
N SER A 148 4.22 -2.21 8.17
CA SER A 148 2.98 -2.95 8.32
C SER A 148 3.05 -3.72 9.63
N CYS A 149 2.02 -3.60 10.47
CA CYS A 149 1.94 -4.37 11.71
C CYS A 149 0.82 -5.41 11.65
N ALA A 150 0.99 -6.51 12.39
CA ALA A 150 -0.07 -7.47 12.69
C ALA A 150 -0.07 -7.75 14.20
N ASP A 151 -1.25 -7.75 14.81
CA ASP A 151 -1.41 -7.95 16.24
C ASP A 151 -1.79 -9.41 16.53
N VAL A 152 -1.06 -10.03 17.46
CA VAL A 152 -1.22 -11.45 17.79
C VAL A 152 -1.26 -11.70 19.29
N THR A 153 -1.74 -12.89 19.63
CA THR A 153 -1.62 -13.47 20.97
C THR A 153 -1.04 -14.87 20.83
N PHE A 154 0.02 -15.16 21.56
CA PHE A 154 0.65 -16.48 21.51
C PHE A 154 -0.23 -17.53 22.19
N SER A 155 -0.31 -18.72 21.61
CA SER A 155 -1.15 -19.83 22.09
C SER A 155 -0.43 -21.16 21.84
N ASP A 156 -0.52 -22.12 22.76
CA ASP A 156 0.10 -23.44 22.62
C ASP A 156 -0.83 -24.42 21.89
N THR A 157 -2.12 -24.08 21.84
CA THR A 157 -3.17 -24.84 21.17
C THR A 157 -3.49 -24.30 19.79
N ALA A 158 -2.94 -23.13 19.43
CA ALA A 158 -3.13 -22.59 18.10
C ALA A 158 -2.44 -23.48 17.07
N ASP A 159 -3.18 -23.83 16.03
CA ASP A 159 -2.60 -24.50 14.88
C ASP A 159 -1.85 -23.48 14.04
N SER A 160 -0.59 -23.77 13.71
CA SER A 160 0.20 -22.97 12.77
C SER A 160 -0.44 -22.87 11.37
N TYR A 161 -1.44 -23.73 11.12
CA TYR A 161 -2.15 -23.87 9.86
C TYR A 161 -3.41 -23.02 9.74
N ASN A 162 -3.75 -22.16 10.72
CA ASN A 162 -4.91 -21.27 10.66
C ASN A 162 -4.78 -20.12 9.64
N GLY A 163 -3.79 -20.21 8.73
CA GLY A 163 -3.60 -19.38 7.55
C GLY A 163 -3.26 -20.24 6.34
N ASP A 164 -4.26 -20.76 5.63
CA ASP A 164 -4.13 -21.57 4.40
C ASP A 164 -3.24 -20.93 3.31
N ILE A 165 -2.96 -19.63 3.42
CA ILE A 165 -2.04 -18.88 2.55
C ILE A 165 -0.65 -19.54 2.45
N CYS A 166 -0.13 -20.12 3.54
CA CYS A 166 1.19 -20.77 3.52
C CYS A 166 1.18 -22.23 3.07
N ARG A 167 0.00 -22.83 2.88
CA ARG A 167 -0.15 -24.24 2.49
C ARG A 167 -0.04 -24.46 0.97
N ASN A 168 -0.38 -23.45 0.17
CA ASN A 168 -0.62 -23.59 -1.28
C ASN A 168 0.41 -22.87 -2.18
N LYS A 169 1.42 -22.20 -1.62
CA LYS A 169 2.35 -21.33 -2.38
C LYS A 169 3.82 -21.44 -2.00
N THR A 170 4.19 -22.40 -1.16
CA THR A 170 5.60 -22.79 -1.04
C THR A 170 6.04 -23.49 -2.33
N ARG A 171 6.43 -22.70 -3.33
CA ARG A 171 7.70 -23.09 -3.97
C ARG A 171 8.73 -23.00 -2.85
N PRO A 172 9.61 -23.99 -2.66
CA PRO A 172 10.77 -23.75 -1.83
C PRO A 172 11.35 -22.42 -2.33
N VAL A 173 11.43 -21.40 -1.47
CA VAL A 173 12.40 -20.34 -1.72
C VAL A 173 13.67 -21.14 -1.92
N ALA A 174 14.21 -21.11 -3.13
CA ALA A 174 15.37 -21.91 -3.47
C ALA A 174 16.48 -21.44 -2.53
N TYR A 175 16.66 -22.18 -1.43
CA TYR A 175 17.86 -22.09 -0.61
C TYR A 175 19.09 -22.44 -1.47
N ASP A 176 18.90 -23.01 -2.67
CA ASP A 176 19.92 -23.15 -3.70
C ASP A 176 20.41 -21.82 -4.32
N ARG A 177 19.76 -20.68 -4.03
CA ARG A 177 20.35 -19.34 -4.25
C ARG A 177 20.94 -18.72 -2.98
N LEU A 178 20.79 -19.37 -1.83
CA LEU A 178 21.40 -18.97 -0.55
C LEU A 178 22.84 -19.47 -0.38
N TYR A 179 23.40 -20.13 -1.41
CA TYR A 179 24.84 -20.29 -1.59
C TYR A 179 25.19 -19.94 -3.05
N GLY A 180 25.43 -18.66 -3.33
CA GLY A 180 26.40 -18.34 -4.38
C GLY A 180 27.77 -18.84 -3.90
N PRO A 181 28.64 -19.37 -4.78
CA PRO A 181 29.89 -19.98 -4.38
C PRO A 181 30.78 -18.91 -3.78
N PHE A 182 30.80 -18.81 -2.45
CA PHE A 182 32.06 -18.53 -1.80
C PHE A 182 32.91 -19.78 -2.03
N LEU A 183 33.89 -19.63 -2.92
CA LEU A 183 35.12 -20.39 -2.84
C LEU A 183 35.59 -20.28 -1.39
N GLY A 184 35.36 -21.34 -0.62
CA GLY A 184 36.11 -21.58 0.60
C GLY A 184 37.58 -21.80 0.21
N PRO A 185 38.50 -21.49 1.14
CA PRO A 185 39.91 -21.34 0.85
C PRO A 185 40.50 -22.71 0.50
N GLU A 186 41.09 -22.81 -0.69
CA GLU A 186 42.26 -23.67 -0.86
C GLU A 186 43.47 -22.80 -0.62
N ASP A 187 44.36 -23.34 0.19
CA ASP A 187 45.55 -22.73 0.73
C ASP A 187 46.55 -22.33 -0.37
N GLU A 188 47.46 -21.43 0.04
CA GLU A 188 48.76 -21.08 -0.59
C GLU A 188 48.86 -19.78 -1.43
N GLU A 189 49.35 -18.76 -0.72
CA GLU A 189 50.59 -18.01 -1.00
C GLU A 189 50.50 -16.56 -1.53
N HIS A 190 51.17 -15.70 -0.75
CA HIS A 190 51.78 -14.40 -1.07
C HIS A 190 51.01 -13.08 -0.85
N ASP A 191 51.35 -12.49 0.31
CA ASP A 191 51.77 -11.12 0.57
C ASP A 191 50.81 -9.92 0.62
N GLU A 192 50.92 -9.29 1.79
CA GLU A 192 51.01 -7.85 2.07
C GLU A 192 49.84 -7.22 2.84
N GLU A 193 50.26 -6.69 3.99
CA GLU A 193 49.52 -6.17 5.12
C GLU A 193 48.85 -4.82 4.82
N THR A 194 47.56 -4.69 5.10
CA THR A 194 46.98 -3.37 5.46
C THR A 194 45.69 -3.52 6.27
N THR A 195 45.65 -2.86 7.42
CA THR A 195 44.58 -2.87 8.42
C THR A 195 43.31 -2.13 7.96
N PRO A 196 42.09 -2.58 8.35
CA PRO A 196 40.85 -1.86 8.04
C PRO A 196 40.50 -0.77 9.07
N PRO A 197 39.83 0.33 8.66
CA PRO A 197 39.42 1.43 9.55
C PRO A 197 38.16 1.10 10.38
N PRO A 198 37.91 1.80 11.50
CA PRO A 198 36.79 1.49 12.41
C PRO A 198 35.42 1.94 11.87
N PRO A 199 34.32 1.32 12.35
CA PRO A 199 32.97 1.54 11.82
C PRO A 199 32.39 2.89 12.24
N ASP A 200 31.91 3.64 11.24
CA ASP A 200 31.39 4.99 11.40
C ASP A 200 29.98 5.00 12.01
N ARG A 201 29.76 5.92 12.94
CA ARG A 201 28.55 6.05 13.76
C ARG A 201 27.52 6.90 13.00
N GLY A 202 26.29 6.39 12.90
CA GLY A 202 25.22 6.92 12.06
C GLY A 202 24.99 8.43 12.13
N ASN A 203 24.78 9.02 10.94
CA ASN A 203 24.24 10.35 10.76
C ASN A 203 22.75 10.20 10.37
N TYR A 204 21.85 10.66 11.23
CA TYR A 204 20.44 10.84 10.86
C TYR A 204 20.32 12.19 10.13
N VAL A 205 19.86 12.14 8.89
CA VAL A 205 19.46 13.35 8.15
C VAL A 205 17.99 13.59 8.46
N GLU A 206 17.68 14.67 9.20
CA GLU A 206 16.33 15.22 9.26
C GLU A 206 15.98 15.75 7.87
N VAL A 207 15.14 15.00 7.14
CA VAL A 207 14.59 15.47 5.87
C VAL A 207 13.29 16.19 6.15
N GLU A 208 13.30 17.50 5.91
CA GLU A 208 12.12 18.35 5.93
C GLU A 208 11.13 17.86 4.86
N VAL A 209 9.96 17.39 5.30
CA VAL A 209 8.93 16.84 4.41
C VAL A 209 8.33 17.99 3.60
N GLU A 210 8.71 18.11 2.33
CA GLU A 210 8.02 18.97 1.38
C GLU A 210 6.56 18.53 1.28
N ARG A 211 5.66 19.36 1.83
CA ARG A 211 4.22 19.18 1.70
C ARG A 211 3.83 19.34 0.23
N PRO A 212 2.81 18.60 -0.26
CA PRO A 212 2.33 18.75 -1.62
C PRO A 212 2.00 20.22 -1.91
N PRO A 213 2.24 20.71 -3.14
CA PRO A 213 2.21 22.13 -3.49
C PRO A 213 0.84 22.79 -3.26
N PHE A 214 -0.22 22.00 -3.06
CA PHE A 214 -1.54 22.50 -2.70
C PHE A 214 -2.15 21.69 -1.56
N PRO A 215 -2.70 22.35 -0.54
CA PRO A 215 -3.44 21.66 0.51
C PRO A 215 -4.70 21.01 -0.08
N GLY A 216 -5.11 19.85 0.43
CA GLY A 216 -6.24 19.07 -0.14
C GLY A 216 -7.55 19.86 -0.29
N TRP A 217 -7.77 20.90 0.52
CA TRP A 217 -8.92 21.80 0.37
C TRP A 217 -8.90 22.63 -0.92
N ALA A 218 -7.71 22.94 -1.48
CA ALA A 218 -7.59 23.72 -2.71
C ALA A 218 -8.11 22.94 -3.93
N ILE A 219 -7.89 21.62 -3.96
CA ILE A 219 -8.42 20.74 -5.03
C ILE A 219 -9.96 20.71 -4.98
N ALA A 220 -10.53 20.66 -3.77
CA ALA A 220 -11.98 20.70 -3.59
C ALA A 220 -12.60 22.03 -4.10
N LEU A 221 -11.93 23.17 -3.89
CA LEU A 221 -12.41 24.47 -4.38
C LEU A 221 -12.36 24.58 -5.91
N ILE A 222 -11.33 24.03 -6.56
CA ILE A 222 -11.22 24.01 -8.02
C ILE A 222 -12.37 23.19 -8.62
N ALA A 223 -12.69 22.03 -8.04
CA ALA A 223 -13.79 21.18 -8.49
C ALA A 223 -15.15 21.87 -8.35
N VAL A 224 -15.41 22.55 -7.23
CA VAL A 224 -16.65 23.31 -7.01
C VAL A 224 -16.76 24.49 -7.98
N GLY A 225 -15.66 25.23 -8.19
CA GLY A 225 -15.61 26.35 -9.12
C GLY A 225 -15.89 25.94 -10.57
N ALA A 226 -15.29 24.84 -11.02
CA ALA A 226 -15.51 24.30 -12.37
C ALA A 226 -16.98 23.88 -12.59
N SER A 227 -17.61 23.26 -11.58
CA SER A 227 -19.02 22.86 -11.66
C SER A 227 -19.97 24.06 -11.77
N PHE A 228 -19.71 25.12 -10.99
CA PHE A 228 -20.50 26.34 -11.04
C PHE A 228 -20.35 27.06 -12.38
N PHE A 229 -19.13 27.13 -12.91
CA PHE A 229 -18.86 27.73 -14.22
C PHE A 229 -19.58 26.98 -15.35
N CYS A 230 -19.50 25.64 -15.38
CA CYS A 230 -20.21 24.81 -16.37
C CYS A 230 -21.73 25.02 -16.31
N SER A 231 -22.30 25.17 -15.11
CA SER A 231 -23.74 25.44 -14.92
C SER A 231 -24.15 26.79 -15.49
N ILE A 232 -23.33 27.83 -15.29
CA ILE A 232 -23.58 29.17 -15.87
C ILE A 232 -23.51 29.11 -17.39
N VAL A 233 -22.45 28.51 -17.95
CA VAL A 233 -22.28 28.37 -19.40
C VAL A 233 -23.47 27.65 -20.03
N TYR A 234 -23.95 26.58 -19.40
CA TYR A 234 -25.14 25.85 -19.84
C TYR A 234 -26.40 26.75 -19.87
N LEU A 235 -26.63 27.54 -18.82
CA LEU A 235 -27.79 28.43 -18.75
C LEU A 235 -27.73 29.52 -19.83
N VAL A 236 -26.54 30.07 -20.11
CA VAL A 236 -26.34 31.05 -21.18
C VAL A 236 -26.66 30.43 -22.54
N ILE A 237 -26.11 29.26 -22.86
CA ILE A 237 -26.39 28.55 -24.12
C ILE A 237 -27.88 28.24 -24.25
N TYR A 238 -28.52 27.76 -23.18
CA TYR A 238 -29.94 27.46 -23.18
C TYR A 238 -30.80 28.68 -23.49
N ARG A 239 -30.52 29.82 -22.84
CA ARG A 239 -31.27 31.07 -23.02
C ARG A 239 -31.02 31.74 -24.36
N VAL A 240 -29.77 31.75 -24.83
CA VAL A 240 -29.37 32.49 -26.04
C VAL A 240 -29.60 31.67 -27.30
N CYS A 241 -29.32 30.37 -27.28
CA CYS A 241 -29.39 29.55 -28.49
C CYS A 241 -30.71 28.79 -28.60
N ILE A 242 -31.13 28.12 -27.51
CA ILE A 242 -32.23 27.13 -27.59
C ILE A 242 -33.61 27.81 -27.53
N VAL A 243 -33.81 28.78 -26.63
CA VAL A 243 -35.10 29.46 -26.47
C VAL A 243 -35.52 30.23 -27.75
N PRO A 244 -34.65 31.00 -28.42
CA PRO A 244 -35.04 31.72 -29.63
C PRO A 244 -35.31 30.79 -30.81
N TRP A 245 -34.56 29.67 -30.91
CA TRP A 245 -34.75 28.69 -31.96
C TRP A 245 -36.13 28.03 -31.89
N LYS A 246 -36.63 27.71 -30.69
CA LYS A 246 -38.00 27.21 -30.50
C LYS A 246 -39.10 28.20 -30.88
N LYS A 247 -38.83 29.51 -30.83
CA LYS A 247 -39.81 30.55 -31.21
C LYS A 247 -39.88 30.76 -32.72
N ARG A 248 -38.88 30.33 -33.49
CA ARG A 248 -38.95 30.30 -34.97
C ARG A 248 -39.67 29.03 -35.43
N LYS A 249 -40.99 28.94 -35.21
CA LYS A 249 -41.80 28.00 -35.99
C LYS A 249 -41.90 28.55 -37.42
N PRO A 250 -41.72 27.73 -38.47
CA PRO A 250 -41.91 28.17 -39.83
C PRO A 250 -43.37 28.62 -40.00
N VAL A 251 -43.56 29.80 -40.59
CA VAL A 251 -44.87 30.28 -41.03
C VAL A 251 -45.40 29.22 -41.98
N GLN A 252 -46.44 28.50 -41.54
CA GLN A 252 -47.13 27.53 -42.36
C GLN A 252 -47.95 28.33 -43.38
N THR A 253 -47.38 28.54 -44.56
CA THR A 253 -48.07 29.19 -45.68
C THR A 253 -49.21 28.28 -46.11
N THR A 254 -50.40 28.49 -45.57
CA THR A 254 -51.65 27.86 -46.02
C THR A 254 -52.06 28.46 -47.37
N GLY A 255 -51.32 28.10 -48.42
CA GLY A 255 -51.73 28.34 -49.80
C GLY A 255 -52.93 27.46 -50.13
N ARG A 256 -54.13 28.07 -50.12
CA ARG A 256 -55.38 27.45 -50.58
C ARG A 256 -55.26 27.18 -52.08
N TRP A 257 -55.17 25.90 -52.45
CA TRP A 257 -55.16 25.48 -53.86
C TRP A 257 -56.55 25.68 -54.46
N VAL A 258 -56.65 26.51 -55.50
CA VAL A 258 -57.89 26.73 -56.26
C VAL A 258 -57.74 26.00 -57.59
N PRO A 259 -58.59 25.00 -57.92
CA PRO A 259 -58.56 24.36 -59.22
C PRO A 259 -59.00 25.33 -60.33
N PRO A 260 -58.44 25.21 -61.55
CA PRO A 260 -58.86 26.02 -62.68
C PRO A 260 -60.29 25.66 -63.15
N PRO A 261 -61.05 26.63 -63.69
CA PRO A 261 -62.39 26.40 -64.20
C PRO A 261 -62.35 25.59 -65.51
N VAL A 262 -63.40 24.77 -65.69
CA VAL A 262 -63.65 23.81 -66.78
C VAL A 262 -63.96 24.52 -68.09
#